data_AF-A0A8H3J3I4-F1
#
_entry.id   AF-A0A8H3J3I4-F1
#
_cell.length_a   1.000
_cell.length_b   1.000
_cell.length_c   1.000
_cell.angle_alpha   90.00
_cell.angle_beta   90.00
_cell.angle_gamma   90.00
#
_symmetry.space_group_name_H-M   'P 1'
#
loop_
_entity.id
_entity.type
_entity.pdbx_description
1 polymer ?
#
loop_
_entity_poly.entity_id
_entity_poly.type
_entity_poly.pdbx_seq_one_letter_code
_entity_poly.pdbx_strand_id
1 'polypeptide(L)'
;MSGLPFHPTCFEIYKKVCKNRIGRVDLEGLFYWRQLDCNFRTFFVDFPRESAVRTSNHQYWRHQPGCEYLAANPVDIPGLSQLFKPPVHSASKPTTFDCSKGFVCSQRESHRTPPSTSNTVQDPFSALSAEITSMVLDLLGSKDIANLRLATPVFRQLPTILFRRLFLENMPWLFEVRDLDIARIDWYDWYCTWKNGWGDLKGLRNRRRIWQDVEEIVTRIQRFGKEGKIGDM
;
A
#
# COMPACT_ATOMS: atom_id res chain seq x y z
N MET A 1 28.04 14.70 -20.16
CA MET A 1 27.06 13.92 -19.37
C MET A 1 25.71 14.61 -19.47
N SER A 2 24.73 14.00 -20.14
CA SER A 2 23.35 14.49 -20.11
C SER A 2 22.75 14.17 -18.74
N GLY A 3 22.28 15.20 -18.03
CA GLY A 3 21.59 15.00 -16.75
C GLY A 3 20.26 14.24 -16.94
N LEU A 4 19.85 13.48 -15.92
CA LEU A 4 18.53 12.87 -15.87
C LEU A 4 17.53 13.94 -15.37
N PRO A 5 16.58 14.42 -16.19
CA PRO A 5 15.59 15.38 -15.74
C PRO A 5 14.59 14.66 -14.81
N PHE A 6 14.85 14.72 -13.51
CA PHE A 6 14.03 14.10 -12.48
C PHE A 6 13.68 15.14 -11.43
N HIS A 7 12.39 15.32 -11.15
CA HIS A 7 11.98 16.22 -10.08
C HIS A 7 12.45 15.67 -8.72
N PRO A 8 13.04 16.49 -7.82
CA PRO A 8 13.62 16.01 -6.56
C PRO A 8 12.66 15.16 -5.71
N THR A 9 11.38 15.56 -5.60
CA THR A 9 10.40 14.80 -4.80
C THR A 9 10.03 13.46 -5.42
N CYS A 10 9.99 13.38 -6.76
CA CYS A 10 9.81 12.10 -7.44
C CYS A 10 11.03 11.20 -7.17
N PHE A 11 12.24 11.78 -7.14
CA PHE A 11 13.47 11.01 -6.93
C PHE A 11 13.53 10.44 -5.51
N GLU A 12 13.02 11.17 -4.51
CA GLU A 12 12.83 10.60 -3.17
C GLU A 12 11.93 9.36 -3.19
N ILE A 13 10.82 9.41 -3.92
CA ILE A 13 9.92 8.26 -4.06
C ILE A 13 10.63 7.12 -4.79
N TYR A 14 11.39 7.41 -5.84
CA TYR A 14 12.25 6.42 -6.52
C TYR A 14 13.17 5.69 -5.55
N LYS A 15 13.92 6.44 -4.71
CA LYS A 15 14.78 5.83 -3.69
C LYS A 15 14.02 4.93 -2.74
N LYS A 16 12.82 5.33 -2.31
CA LYS A 16 11.97 4.54 -1.40
C LYS A 16 11.48 3.25 -2.06
N VAL A 17 11.04 3.30 -3.31
CA VAL A 17 10.59 2.11 -4.06
C VAL A 17 11.76 1.15 -4.32
N CYS A 18 12.92 1.66 -4.74
CA CYS A 18 14.10 0.83 -4.97
C CYS A 18 14.58 0.13 -3.70
N LYS A 19 14.65 0.85 -2.57
CA LYS A 19 14.95 0.23 -1.28
C LYS A 19 13.92 -0.84 -0.90
N ASN A 20 12.65 -0.62 -1.21
CA ASN A 20 11.58 -1.58 -0.91
C ASN A 20 11.63 -2.83 -1.80
N ARG A 21 11.97 -2.70 -3.09
CA ARG A 21 11.90 -3.80 -4.07
C ARG A 21 13.22 -4.50 -4.36
N ILE A 22 14.33 -3.77 -4.30
CA ILE A 22 15.68 -4.22 -4.68
C ILE A 22 16.62 -4.21 -3.47
N GLY A 23 16.29 -3.45 -2.41
CA GLY A 23 17.15 -3.28 -1.23
C GLY A 23 18.24 -2.20 -1.39
N ARG A 24 18.52 -1.75 -2.63
CA ARG A 24 19.46 -0.67 -2.95
C ARG A 24 18.83 0.36 -3.88
N VAL A 25 19.40 1.57 -3.94
CA VAL A 25 19.02 2.59 -4.92
C VAL A 25 19.77 2.31 -6.22
N ASP A 26 19.06 2.20 -7.34
CA ASP A 26 19.62 1.75 -8.63
C ASP A 26 19.70 2.88 -9.67
N LEU A 27 20.67 3.79 -9.51
CA LEU A 27 20.83 4.94 -10.40
C LEU A 27 21.20 4.54 -11.84
N GLU A 28 21.97 3.46 -11.96
CA GLU A 28 22.42 2.93 -13.23
C GLU A 28 21.27 2.34 -14.02
N GLY A 29 20.45 1.47 -13.40
CA GLY A 29 19.24 0.96 -14.02
C GLY A 29 18.28 2.08 -14.45
N LEU A 30 18.13 3.13 -13.64
CA LEU A 30 17.31 4.29 -14.00
C LEU A 30 17.83 5.03 -15.24
N PHE A 31 19.15 5.19 -15.35
CA PHE A 31 19.78 5.80 -16.51
C PHE A 31 19.61 4.94 -17.77
N TYR A 32 19.81 3.63 -17.68
CA TYR A 32 19.61 2.73 -18.82
C TYR A 32 18.16 2.63 -19.25
N TRP A 33 17.21 2.53 -18.31
CA TRP A 33 15.78 2.57 -18.63
C TRP A 33 15.43 3.83 -19.41
N ARG A 34 15.99 4.99 -19.03
CA ARG A 34 15.80 6.24 -19.78
C ARG A 34 16.33 6.12 -21.21
N GLN A 35 17.48 5.49 -21.42
CA GLN A 35 18.05 5.32 -22.76
C GLN A 35 17.25 4.34 -23.63
N LEU A 36 16.74 3.25 -23.03
CA LEU A 36 16.07 2.18 -23.74
C LEU A 36 14.58 2.47 -24.01
N ASP A 37 13.89 3.10 -23.06
CA ASP A 37 12.42 3.11 -22.99
C ASP A 37 11.80 4.52 -22.95
N CYS A 38 12.58 5.60 -22.85
CA CYS A 38 12.06 6.98 -22.91
C CYS A 38 11.94 7.52 -24.36
N ASN A 39 11.60 6.66 -25.33
CA ASN A 39 11.12 7.15 -26.63
C ASN A 39 9.67 7.67 -26.50
N PHE A 40 9.24 8.52 -27.45
CA PHE A 40 7.93 9.18 -27.36
C PHE A 40 6.78 8.19 -27.17
N ARG A 41 6.74 7.11 -27.97
CA ARG A 41 5.66 6.13 -27.93
C ARG A 41 5.62 5.42 -26.58
N THR A 42 6.75 4.88 -26.14
CA THR A 42 6.79 4.07 -24.93
C THR A 42 6.54 4.89 -23.65
N PHE A 43 6.98 6.15 -23.61
CA PHE A 43 6.84 6.99 -22.42
C PHE A 43 5.50 7.76 -22.33
N PHE A 44 4.95 8.21 -23.47
CA PHE A 44 3.72 9.00 -23.49
C PHE A 44 2.46 8.19 -23.83
N VAL A 45 2.60 7.07 -24.55
CA VAL A 45 1.46 6.25 -25.01
C VAL A 45 1.38 4.95 -24.21
N ASP A 46 2.46 4.16 -24.19
CA ASP A 46 2.43 2.80 -23.63
C ASP A 46 2.68 2.76 -22.12
N PHE A 47 3.19 3.84 -21.53
CA PHE A 47 3.41 3.90 -20.09
C PHE A 47 2.06 3.97 -19.36
N PRO A 48 1.80 3.08 -18.37
CA PRO A 48 0.49 2.94 -17.73
C PRO A 48 0.20 4.05 -16.71
N ARG A 49 0.17 5.31 -17.17
CA ARG A 49 -0.13 6.47 -16.34
C ARG A 49 -1.59 6.49 -15.91
N GLU A 50 -1.85 7.02 -14.73
CA GLU A 50 -3.21 7.33 -14.26
C GLU A 50 -3.95 8.21 -15.28
N SER A 51 -5.25 7.97 -15.45
CA SER A 51 -6.11 8.67 -16.42
C SER A 51 -6.03 10.19 -16.28
N ALA A 52 -6.02 10.71 -15.05
CA ALA A 52 -5.91 12.14 -14.77
C ALA A 52 -4.65 12.79 -15.37
N VAL A 53 -3.53 12.08 -15.39
CA VAL A 53 -2.30 12.56 -16.04
C VAL A 53 -2.47 12.55 -17.55
N ARG A 54 -3.03 11.47 -18.10
CA ARG A 54 -3.22 11.33 -19.55
C ARG A 54 -4.16 12.40 -20.12
N THR A 55 -5.24 12.72 -19.40
CA THR A 55 -6.21 13.75 -19.82
C THR A 55 -5.72 15.17 -19.58
N SER A 56 -4.75 15.37 -18.68
CA SER A 56 -4.16 16.68 -18.39
C SER A 56 -2.94 16.97 -19.28
N ASN A 57 -2.29 15.95 -19.84
CA ASN A 57 -1.06 16.04 -20.60
C ASN A 57 -1.33 16.28 -22.11
N HIS A 58 -1.63 17.52 -22.47
CA HIS A 58 -1.72 17.99 -23.86
C HIS A 58 -0.45 18.77 -24.25
N GLN A 59 -0.49 19.59 -25.31
CA GLN A 59 0.59 20.54 -25.64
C GLN A 59 0.98 21.42 -24.44
N TYR A 60 -0.01 21.74 -23.60
CA TYR A 60 0.15 22.37 -22.30
C TYR A 60 -0.57 21.53 -21.24
N TRP A 61 -0.13 21.66 -19.99
CA TRP A 61 -0.82 21.03 -18.88
C TRP A 61 -2.20 21.66 -18.68
N ARG A 62 -3.28 20.87 -18.81
CA ARG A 62 -4.64 21.30 -18.51
C ARG A 62 -5.01 20.91 -17.08
N HIS A 63 -5.31 21.91 -16.26
CA HIS A 63 -5.82 21.69 -14.91
C HIS A 63 -7.30 21.31 -14.94
N GLN A 64 -7.62 20.07 -14.62
CA GLN A 64 -9.01 19.60 -14.51
C GLN A 64 -9.48 19.66 -13.05
N PRO A 65 -10.72 20.11 -12.77
CA PRO A 65 -11.30 20.02 -11.43
C PRO A 65 -11.24 18.59 -10.87
N GLY A 66 -10.85 18.44 -9.61
CA GLY A 66 -10.64 17.14 -8.95
C GLY A 66 -9.28 16.48 -9.23
N CYS A 67 -8.47 17.08 -10.11
CA CYS A 67 -7.10 16.65 -10.42
C CYS A 67 -6.03 17.55 -9.77
N GLU A 68 -6.40 18.40 -8.80
CA GLU A 68 -5.48 19.34 -8.14
C GLU A 68 -4.36 18.60 -7.40
N TYR A 69 -4.62 17.36 -7.01
CA TYR A 69 -3.61 16.49 -6.41
C TYR A 69 -2.38 16.28 -7.30
N LEU A 70 -2.49 16.37 -8.63
CA LEU A 70 -1.35 16.21 -9.52
C LEU A 70 -0.24 17.24 -9.26
N ALA A 71 -0.61 18.42 -8.76
CA ALA A 71 0.33 19.50 -8.39
C ALA A 71 0.74 19.49 -6.91
N ALA A 72 0.15 18.64 -6.08
CA ALA A 72 0.45 18.59 -4.64
C ALA A 72 1.83 17.96 -4.40
N ASN A 73 2.60 18.49 -3.44
CA ASN A 73 3.89 17.90 -3.08
C ASN A 73 3.67 16.48 -2.52
N PRO A 74 4.29 15.44 -3.11
CA PRO A 74 4.09 14.07 -2.67
C PRO A 74 5.01 13.67 -1.53
N VAL A 75 5.96 14.50 -1.10
CA VAL A 75 6.85 14.23 0.04
C VAL A 75 6.42 15.08 1.22
N ASP A 76 6.38 16.40 1.06
CA ASP A 76 5.96 17.33 2.10
C ASP A 76 4.44 17.51 2.07
N ILE A 77 3.75 16.64 2.80
CA ILE A 77 2.29 16.57 2.78
C ILE A 77 1.72 17.25 4.03
N PRO A 78 1.04 18.40 3.90
CA PRO A 78 0.42 19.07 5.03
C PRO A 78 -0.58 18.15 5.74
N GLY A 79 -0.51 18.09 7.07
CA GLY A 79 -1.40 17.28 7.90
C GLY A 79 -1.01 15.80 8.02
N LEU A 80 -0.08 15.28 7.20
CA LEU A 80 0.31 13.86 7.25
C LEU A 80 0.86 13.45 8.62
N SER A 81 1.73 14.26 9.22
CA SER A 81 2.31 13.98 10.54
C SER A 81 1.26 13.95 11.65
N GLN A 82 0.12 14.63 11.48
CA GLN A 82 -0.97 14.63 12.45
C GLN A 82 -1.76 13.32 12.38
N LEU A 83 -1.84 12.69 11.21
CA LEU A 83 -2.51 11.40 11.03
C LEU A 83 -1.75 10.25 11.69
N PHE A 84 -0.43 10.38 11.82
CA PHE A 84 0.40 9.39 12.50
C PHE A 84 0.38 9.52 14.04
N LYS A 85 -0.25 10.56 14.59
CA LYS A 85 -0.40 10.69 16.03
C LYS A 85 -1.51 9.73 16.48
N PRO A 86 -1.27 8.88 17.50
CA PRO A 86 -2.34 8.07 18.06
C PRO A 86 -3.48 8.98 18.56
N PRO A 87 -4.75 8.59 18.38
CA PRO A 87 -5.88 9.40 18.79
C PRO A 87 -5.80 9.71 20.29
N VAL A 88 -5.99 10.98 20.64
CA VAL A 88 -5.85 11.54 22.01
C VAL A 88 -6.84 10.91 23.01
N HIS A 89 -7.84 10.14 22.55
CA HIS A 89 -8.85 9.51 23.38
C HIS A 89 -8.40 8.24 24.13
N SER A 90 -7.19 7.72 23.89
CA SER A 90 -6.58 6.64 24.68
C SER A 90 -5.61 7.17 25.74
N ALA A 91 -5.96 8.27 26.40
CA ALA A 91 -5.24 8.83 27.56
C ALA A 91 -5.47 8.04 28.87
N SER A 92 -5.61 6.71 28.79
CA SER A 92 -5.63 5.81 29.94
C SER A 92 -4.49 4.81 29.85
N LYS A 93 -3.30 5.26 30.28
CA LYS A 93 -2.04 4.51 30.45
C LYS A 93 -1.38 4.03 29.15
N PRO A 94 -0.03 3.88 29.12
CA PRO A 94 0.67 3.23 28.03
C PRO A 94 0.38 1.73 28.09
N THR A 95 -0.80 1.32 27.64
CA THR A 95 -1.09 -0.10 27.39
C THR A 95 -0.39 -0.47 26.10
N THR A 96 0.73 -1.19 26.21
CA THR A 96 1.29 -1.96 25.11
C THR A 96 0.17 -2.81 24.51
N PHE A 97 -0.14 -2.59 23.23
CA PHE A 97 -1.15 -3.39 22.56
C PHE A 97 -0.58 -4.79 22.31
N ASP A 98 -1.26 -5.80 22.86
CA ASP A 98 -0.93 -7.19 22.57
C ASP A 98 -1.32 -7.50 21.12
N CYS A 99 -0.32 -7.45 20.24
CA CYS A 99 -0.48 -7.69 18.80
C CYS A 99 -0.98 -9.10 18.47
N SER A 100 -0.90 -10.02 19.44
CA SER A 100 -1.32 -11.41 19.33
C SER A 100 -2.79 -11.64 19.72
N LYS A 101 -3.45 -10.66 20.35
CA LYS A 101 -4.88 -10.76 20.64
C LYS A 101 -5.69 -10.49 19.38
N GLY A 102 -6.49 -11.48 18.99
CA GLY A 102 -7.45 -11.36 17.90
C GLY A 102 -8.49 -10.30 18.22
N PHE A 103 -8.71 -9.37 17.29
CA PHE A 103 -9.78 -8.39 17.41
C PHE A 103 -11.08 -9.00 16.88
N VAL A 104 -12.15 -8.92 17.69
CA VAL A 104 -13.50 -9.18 17.19
C VAL A 104 -13.93 -7.93 16.46
N CYS A 105 -13.97 -7.99 15.12
CA CYS A 105 -14.65 -6.99 14.33
C CYS A 105 -16.12 -7.01 14.75
N SER A 106 -16.50 -6.17 15.71
CA SER A 106 -17.88 -5.93 16.10
C SER A 106 -18.53 -5.25 14.91
N GLN A 107 -18.90 -6.04 13.91
CA GLN A 107 -19.83 -5.56 12.90
C GLN A 107 -21.03 -5.05 13.68
N ARG A 108 -21.45 -3.82 13.38
CA ARG A 108 -22.86 -3.45 13.52
C ARG A 108 -23.64 -4.37 12.57
N GLU A 109 -23.79 -5.63 12.96
CA GLU A 109 -24.63 -6.64 12.32
C GLU A 109 -26.08 -6.31 12.67
N SER A 110 -26.59 -5.18 12.17
CA SER A 110 -28.03 -4.93 12.18
C SER A 110 -28.75 -5.65 11.04
N HIS A 111 -28.05 -6.27 10.08
CA HIS A 111 -28.71 -7.03 9.03
C HIS A 111 -27.92 -8.28 8.60
N ARG A 112 -28.62 -9.42 8.71
CA ARG A 112 -28.34 -10.77 8.17
C ARG A 112 -27.46 -11.69 9.02
N THR A 113 -28.03 -12.18 10.12
CA THR A 113 -27.89 -13.60 10.46
C THR A 113 -28.55 -14.44 9.35
N PRO A 114 -27.83 -15.35 8.67
CA PRO A 114 -28.48 -16.45 7.95
C PRO A 114 -29.21 -17.34 8.98
N PRO A 115 -30.32 -17.99 8.59
CA PRO A 115 -31.04 -18.87 9.50
C PRO A 115 -30.13 -20.03 9.89
N SER A 116 -30.18 -20.39 11.16
CA SER A 116 -29.60 -21.60 11.73
C SER A 116 -30.17 -22.83 11.03
N THR A 117 -29.57 -23.26 9.92
CA THR A 117 -29.80 -24.60 9.38
C THR A 117 -28.89 -25.57 10.11
N SER A 118 -29.55 -26.40 10.92
CA SER A 118 -29.12 -27.70 11.40
C SER A 118 -28.15 -28.42 10.47
N ASN A 119 -26.91 -28.58 10.94
CA ASN A 119 -26.02 -29.74 10.81
C ASN A 119 -24.61 -29.22 11.07
N THR A 120 -24.22 -29.18 12.34
CA THR A 120 -22.85 -28.94 12.79
C THR A 120 -21.96 -30.08 12.30
N VAL A 121 -21.60 -30.04 11.02
CA VAL A 121 -20.29 -30.50 10.58
C VAL A 121 -19.34 -29.62 11.37
N GLN A 122 -18.63 -30.19 12.34
CA GLN A 122 -17.55 -29.49 13.03
C GLN A 122 -16.68 -28.85 11.95
N ASP A 123 -16.57 -27.53 11.99
CA ASP A 123 -15.74 -26.79 11.05
C ASP A 123 -14.33 -27.41 11.09
N PRO A 124 -13.78 -27.94 9.98
CA PRO A 124 -12.47 -28.59 9.99
C PRO A 124 -11.36 -27.66 10.48
N PHE A 125 -11.53 -26.33 10.34
CA PHE A 125 -10.58 -25.35 10.82
C PHE A 125 -10.63 -25.14 12.35
N SER A 126 -11.70 -25.59 13.02
CA SER A 126 -11.83 -25.47 14.49
C SER A 126 -10.86 -26.35 15.26
N ALA A 127 -10.29 -27.38 14.63
CA ALA A 127 -9.28 -28.25 15.21
C ALA A 127 -7.85 -27.68 15.08
N LEU A 128 -7.65 -26.60 14.32
CA LEU A 128 -6.34 -25.99 14.14
C LEU A 128 -5.93 -25.12 15.33
N SER A 129 -4.64 -25.12 15.65
CA SER A 129 -4.11 -24.18 16.63
C SER A 129 -4.12 -22.74 16.08
N ALA A 130 -4.07 -21.78 16.99
CA ALA A 130 -3.98 -20.36 16.62
C ALA A 130 -2.74 -20.05 15.77
N GLU A 131 -1.63 -20.78 15.98
CA GLU A 131 -0.39 -20.62 15.23
C GLU A 131 -0.56 -21.03 13.76
N ILE A 132 -1.16 -22.20 13.50
CA ILE A 132 -1.44 -22.64 12.12
C ILE A 132 -2.40 -21.66 11.44
N THR A 133 -3.43 -21.23 12.16
CA THR A 133 -4.40 -20.23 11.67
C THR A 133 -3.70 -18.92 11.29
N SER A 134 -2.74 -18.46 12.10
CA SER A 134 -1.94 -17.27 11.80
C SER A 134 -1.05 -17.48 10.57
N MET A 135 -0.38 -18.63 10.46
CA MET A 135 0.45 -18.94 9.29
C MET A 135 -0.37 -18.98 7.99
N VAL A 136 -1.58 -19.56 8.03
CA VAL A 136 -2.51 -19.53 6.90
C VAL A 136 -2.85 -18.09 6.55
N LEU A 137 -3.20 -17.27 7.55
CA LEU A 137 -3.51 -15.85 7.32
C LEU A 137 -2.32 -15.08 6.74
N ASP A 138 -1.08 -15.39 7.13
CA ASP A 138 0.13 -14.74 6.63
C ASP A 138 0.41 -15.02 5.15
N LEU A 139 -0.05 -16.16 4.63
CA LEU A 139 0.08 -16.52 3.22
C LEU A 139 -0.99 -15.89 2.32
N LEU A 140 -2.06 -15.33 2.90
CA LEU A 140 -3.23 -14.87 2.16
C LEU A 140 -3.23 -13.36 1.94
N GLY A 141 -3.73 -12.94 0.78
CA GLY A 141 -3.99 -11.53 0.47
C GLY A 141 -5.30 -11.03 1.11
N SER A 142 -5.51 -9.72 1.10
CA SER A 142 -6.69 -9.07 1.70
C SER A 142 -8.03 -9.60 1.16
N LYS A 143 -8.09 -9.92 -0.14
CA LYS A 143 -9.28 -10.49 -0.80
C LYS A 143 -9.56 -11.91 -0.34
N ASP A 144 -8.54 -12.75 -0.26
CA ASP A 144 -8.69 -14.15 0.15
C ASP A 144 -9.03 -14.26 1.63
N ILE A 145 -8.46 -13.39 2.48
CA ILE A 145 -8.84 -13.26 3.89
C ILE A 145 -10.32 -12.87 4.00
N ALA A 146 -10.82 -11.94 3.18
CA ALA A 146 -12.22 -11.55 3.20
C ALA A 146 -13.15 -12.71 2.80
N ASN A 147 -12.78 -13.49 1.77
CA ASN A 147 -13.51 -14.68 1.35
C ASN A 147 -13.49 -15.77 2.44
N LEU A 148 -12.33 -15.99 3.07
CA LEU A 148 -12.16 -16.98 4.13
C LEU A 148 -13.05 -16.68 5.35
N ARG A 149 -13.17 -15.39 5.71
CA ARG A 149 -14.07 -14.93 6.79
C ARG A 149 -15.54 -15.23 6.52
N LEU A 150 -15.95 -15.24 5.25
CA LEU A 150 -17.31 -15.59 4.85
C LEU A 150 -17.53 -17.10 4.84
N ALA A 151 -16.49 -17.87 4.50
CA ALA A 151 -16.54 -19.32 4.40
C ALA A 151 -16.53 -20.03 5.76
N THR A 152 -15.77 -19.52 6.73
CA THR A 152 -15.60 -20.17 8.04
C THR A 152 -15.62 -19.17 9.21
N PRO A 153 -16.35 -19.47 10.30
CA PRO A 153 -16.37 -18.64 11.50
C PRO A 153 -15.03 -18.53 12.22
N VAL A 154 -14.12 -19.50 12.07
CA VAL A 154 -12.81 -19.54 12.77
C VAL A 154 -11.97 -18.31 12.43
N PHE A 155 -12.04 -17.83 11.20
CA PHE A 155 -11.25 -16.69 10.73
C PHE A 155 -11.94 -15.33 10.92
N ARG A 156 -13.13 -15.27 11.54
CA ARG A 156 -13.82 -13.99 11.76
C ARG A 156 -13.04 -13.06 12.68
N GLN A 157 -12.34 -13.63 13.66
CA GLN A 157 -11.41 -12.94 14.54
C GLN A 157 -10.02 -12.93 13.89
N LEU A 158 -9.46 -11.75 13.67
CA LEU A 158 -8.16 -11.59 13.02
C LEU A 158 -7.14 -11.03 14.01
N PRO A 159 -5.89 -11.53 14.01
CA PRO A 159 -4.80 -10.91 14.77
C PRO A 159 -4.57 -9.47 14.33
N THR A 160 -4.37 -8.55 15.27
CA THR A 160 -4.16 -7.12 14.94
C THR A 160 -2.91 -6.91 14.09
N ILE A 161 -1.85 -7.72 14.30
CA ILE A 161 -0.62 -7.65 13.50
C ILE A 161 -0.82 -7.93 12.01
N LEU A 162 -1.85 -8.69 11.64
CA LEU A 162 -2.20 -8.95 10.24
C LEU A 162 -2.51 -7.64 9.52
N PHE A 163 -3.18 -6.70 10.17
CA PHE A 163 -3.53 -5.42 9.58
C PHE A 163 -2.29 -4.56 9.31
N ARG A 164 -1.21 -4.69 10.09
CA ARG A 164 0.09 -4.07 9.76
C ARG A 164 0.64 -4.60 8.45
N ARG A 165 0.66 -5.93 8.29
CA ARG A 165 1.13 -6.58 7.06
C ARG A 165 0.31 -6.11 5.87
N LEU A 166 -1.02 -6.19 5.97
CA LEU A 166 -1.93 -5.72 4.94
C LEU A 166 -1.77 -4.24 4.65
N PHE A 167 -1.50 -3.41 5.66
CA PHE A 167 -1.24 -1.99 5.47
C PHE A 167 0.01 -1.76 4.60
N LEU A 168 1.12 -2.42 4.95
CA LEU A 168 2.39 -2.30 4.22
C LEU A 168 2.31 -2.86 2.80
N GLU A 169 1.53 -3.90 2.58
CA GLU A 169 1.29 -4.52 1.27
C GLU A 169 0.35 -3.69 0.39
N ASN A 170 -0.78 -3.23 0.93
CA ASN A 170 -1.81 -2.53 0.15
C ASN A 170 -1.53 -1.03 0.01
N MET A 171 -0.71 -0.44 0.90
CA MET A 171 -0.38 0.99 0.92
C MET A 171 1.14 1.25 1.05
N PRO A 172 1.98 0.66 0.17
CA PRO A 172 3.44 0.75 0.29
C PRO A 172 3.99 2.17 0.11
N TRP A 173 3.21 3.08 -0.50
CA TRP A 173 3.52 4.51 -0.61
C TRP A 173 3.50 5.26 0.72
N LEU A 174 3.00 4.66 1.80
CA LEU A 174 3.06 5.17 3.16
C LEU A 174 4.29 4.63 3.88
N PHE A 175 5.45 4.99 3.34
CA PHE A 175 6.71 4.44 3.80
C PHE A 175 7.08 4.86 5.22
N GLU A 176 6.51 5.95 5.76
CA GLU A 176 6.71 6.39 7.15
C GLU A 176 6.21 5.35 8.18
N VAL A 177 5.25 4.51 7.79
CA VAL A 177 4.66 3.49 8.67
C VAL A 177 5.65 2.41 9.07
N ARG A 178 6.71 2.20 8.27
CA ARG A 178 7.78 1.26 8.60
C ARG A 178 8.59 1.68 9.82
N ASP A 179 8.67 2.98 10.09
CA ASP A 179 9.47 3.56 11.15
C ASP A 179 8.66 3.73 12.47
N LEU A 180 7.39 3.31 12.47
CA LEU A 180 6.51 3.43 13.63
C LEU A 180 6.68 2.26 14.61
N ASP A 181 6.49 2.57 15.90
CA ASP A 181 6.49 1.57 16.96
C ASP A 181 5.25 0.68 16.89
N ILE A 182 5.49 -0.61 16.59
CA ILE A 182 4.45 -1.64 16.40
C ILE A 182 3.56 -1.78 17.63
N ALA A 183 4.11 -1.64 18.84
CA ALA A 183 3.41 -1.90 20.09
C ALA A 183 2.48 -0.76 20.52
N ARG A 184 2.59 0.43 19.89
CA ARG A 184 1.85 1.64 20.26
C ARG A 184 0.65 1.91 19.36
N ILE A 185 0.47 1.11 18.31
CA ILE A 185 -0.52 1.34 17.27
C ILE A 185 -1.55 0.23 17.26
N ASP A 186 -2.82 0.61 17.35
CA ASP A 186 -3.93 -0.27 16.96
C ASP A 186 -3.98 -0.32 15.43
N TRP A 187 -3.34 -1.36 14.87
CA TRP A 187 -3.24 -1.55 13.42
C TRP A 187 -4.58 -1.80 12.75
N TYR A 188 -5.59 -2.30 13.47
CA TYR A 188 -6.92 -2.51 12.92
C TYR A 188 -7.66 -1.18 12.75
N ASP A 189 -7.70 -0.38 13.81
CA ASP A 189 -8.32 0.95 13.77
C ASP A 189 -7.62 1.84 12.74
N TRP A 190 -6.29 1.80 12.71
CA TRP A 190 -5.49 2.48 11.70
C TRP A 190 -5.81 2.02 10.29
N TYR A 191 -5.86 0.71 10.04
CA TYR A 191 -6.20 0.21 8.71
C TYR A 191 -7.60 0.64 8.26
N CYS A 192 -8.58 0.67 9.18
CA CYS A 192 -9.96 1.09 8.90
C CYS A 192 -10.08 2.60 8.65
N THR A 193 -9.54 3.42 9.54
CA THR A 193 -9.49 4.89 9.41
C THR A 193 -8.74 5.28 8.13
N TRP A 194 -7.61 4.61 7.94
CA TRP A 194 -6.87 4.32 6.73
C TRP A 194 -7.71 4.32 5.45
N LYS A 195 -8.48 3.25 5.35
CA LYS A 195 -9.23 2.91 4.16
C LYS A 195 -10.39 3.88 3.88
N ASN A 196 -10.92 4.52 4.92
CA ASN A 196 -12.16 5.30 4.83
C ASN A 196 -11.94 6.83 4.73
N GLY A 197 -10.78 7.37 5.14
CA GLY A 197 -10.55 8.83 5.26
C GLY A 197 -9.67 9.48 4.19
N TRP A 198 -9.26 8.73 3.16
CA TRP A 198 -8.04 9.04 2.41
C TRP A 198 -8.22 9.61 0.99
N GLY A 199 -9.47 9.89 0.59
CA GLY A 199 -9.73 10.66 -0.63
C GLY A 199 -9.22 12.11 -0.55
N ASP A 200 -9.05 12.65 0.65
CA ASP A 200 -8.99 14.11 0.84
C ASP A 200 -7.56 14.69 0.83
N LEU A 201 -6.54 13.92 1.23
CA LEU A 201 -5.16 14.41 1.21
C LEU A 201 -4.55 14.30 -0.19
N LYS A 202 -4.64 15.41 -0.92
CA LYS A 202 -4.09 15.60 -2.27
C LYS A 202 -2.63 15.13 -2.41
N GLY A 203 -1.76 15.47 -1.46
CA GLY A 203 -0.34 15.06 -1.52
C GLY A 203 -0.17 13.53 -1.53
N LEU A 204 -1.01 12.81 -0.79
CA LEU A 204 -0.93 11.34 -0.69
C LEU A 204 -1.49 10.66 -1.92
N ARG A 205 -2.55 11.22 -2.50
CA ARG A 205 -3.05 10.79 -3.80
C ARG A 205 -1.97 10.95 -4.88
N ASN A 206 -1.25 12.08 -4.88
CA ASN A 206 -0.12 12.25 -5.80
C ASN A 206 1.01 11.27 -5.52
N ARG A 207 1.35 11.07 -4.25
CA ARG A 207 2.39 10.11 -3.83
C ARG A 207 2.07 8.70 -4.30
N ARG A 208 0.83 8.22 -4.10
CA ARG A 208 0.37 6.91 -4.57
C ARG A 208 0.52 6.76 -6.08
N ARG A 209 0.10 7.78 -6.84
CA ARG A 209 0.24 7.79 -8.30
C ARG A 209 1.71 7.71 -8.73
N ILE A 210 2.57 8.55 -8.16
CA ILE A 210 4.01 8.55 -8.49
C ILE A 210 4.66 7.23 -8.08
N TRP A 211 4.24 6.65 -6.95
CA TRP A 211 4.70 5.34 -6.51
C TRP A 211 4.43 4.27 -7.57
N GLN A 212 3.22 4.24 -8.14
CA GLN A 212 2.87 3.32 -9.23
C GLN A 212 3.72 3.54 -10.49
N ASP A 213 3.91 4.79 -10.91
CA ASP A 213 4.79 5.11 -12.03
C ASP A 213 6.22 4.60 -11.75
N VAL A 214 6.74 4.81 -10.55
CA VAL A 214 8.08 4.38 -10.16
C VAL A 214 8.19 2.85 -10.06
N GLU A 215 7.18 2.16 -9.55
CA GLU A 215 7.15 0.69 -9.52
C GLU A 215 7.22 0.10 -10.92
N GLU A 216 6.51 0.69 -11.88
CA GLU A 216 6.57 0.30 -13.29
C GLU A 216 7.97 0.53 -13.88
N ILE A 217 8.61 1.65 -13.58
CA ILE A 217 10.01 1.91 -13.98
C ILE A 217 10.93 0.80 -13.44
N VAL A 218 10.83 0.49 -12.14
CA VAL A 218 11.64 -0.55 -11.51
C VAL A 218 11.37 -1.94 -12.12
N THR A 219 10.11 -2.26 -12.44
CA THR A 219 9.76 -3.50 -13.14
C THR A 219 10.43 -3.58 -14.51
N ARG A 220 10.44 -2.49 -15.27
CA ARG A 220 11.09 -2.44 -16.59
C ARG A 220 12.61 -2.56 -16.48
N ILE A 221 13.23 -1.93 -15.49
CA ILE A 221 14.66 -2.07 -15.19
C ILE A 221 15.01 -3.54 -14.92
N GLN A 222 14.26 -4.19 -14.02
CA GLN A 222 14.47 -5.61 -13.71
C GLN A 222 14.27 -6.51 -14.94
N ARG A 223 13.29 -6.19 -15.80
CA ARG A 223 13.09 -6.89 -17.07
C ARG A 223 14.31 -6.73 -17.99
N PHE A 224 14.84 -5.52 -18.15
CA PHE A 224 16.01 -5.28 -18.99
C PHE A 224 17.28 -5.95 -18.45
N GLY A 225 17.44 -6.03 -17.13
CA GLY A 225 18.50 -6.83 -16.51
C GLY A 225 18.37 -8.31 -16.87
N LYS A 226 17.17 -8.90 -16.75
CA LYS A 226 16.93 -10.30 -17.16
C LYS A 226 17.15 -10.56 -18.65
N GLU A 227 16.95 -9.55 -19.49
CA GLU A 227 17.18 -9.62 -20.93
C GLU A 227 18.64 -9.34 -21.33
N GLY A 228 19.53 -9.06 -20.37
CA GLY A 228 20.94 -8.72 -20.64
C GLY A 228 21.15 -7.38 -21.33
N LYS A 229 20.15 -6.49 -21.32
CA LYS A 229 20.22 -5.15 -21.92
C LYS A 229 20.85 -4.11 -21.00
N ILE A 230 20.94 -4.43 -19.72
CA ILE A 230 21.64 -3.69 -18.68
C ILE A 230 22.67 -4.67 -18.13
N GLY A 231 23.94 -4.28 -17.99
CA GLY A 231 24.98 -5.14 -17.44
C GLY A 231 24.57 -5.72 -16.08
N ASP A 232 25.07 -6.92 -15.75
CA ASP A 232 24.63 -7.67 -14.57
C ASP A 232 24.63 -6.79 -13.31
N MET A 233 23.44 -6.70 -12.69
CA MET A 233 23.14 -5.93 -11.46
C MET A 233 23.58 -6.63 -10.19
#